data_AF-A0A1D9QKL8-F1
#
_entry.id   AF-A0A1D9QKL8-F1
#
_cell.length_a   1.000
_cell.length_b   1.000
_cell.length_c   1.000
_cell.angle_alpha   90.00
_cell.angle_beta   90.00
_cell.angle_gamma   90.00
#
_symmetry.space_group_name_H-M   'P 1'
#
loop_
_entity.id
_entity.type
_entity.pdbx_description
1 polymer ?
#
loop_
_entity_poly.entity_id
_entity_poly.type
_entity_poly.pdbx_seq_one_letter_code
_entity_poly.pdbx_strand_id
1 'polypeptide(L)'
;MKAGFRGTGLIPFDPQAILSKLDIRIHTPTPPFFDLNLWISQTLHNPTEALSQSTLVKSRMARHQSSSPTPIFETVLALAKGTERLTYENTFLNAENCTLRKANEALSKRRRMKKTQLRQGGVLTGQEAADILSQQKVDIQIQRDERQNGGNSNRESSTSRCCSKCGKTGHNLRTCQNSIIDARLLDS
;
A
#
# COMPACT_ATOMS: atom_id res chain seq x y z
N MET A 1 -97.65 -14.87 10.20
CA MET A 1 -96.57 -15.79 10.62
C MET A 1 -95.81 -15.25 11.84
N LYS A 2 -96.45 -15.09 13.00
CA LYS A 2 -95.79 -14.62 14.25
C LYS A 2 -95.92 -15.58 15.44
N ALA A 3 -96.71 -16.64 15.30
CA ALA A 3 -97.01 -17.56 16.40
C ALA A 3 -96.04 -18.75 16.52
N GLY A 4 -95.35 -19.15 15.43
CA GLY A 4 -94.52 -20.37 15.42
C GLY A 4 -93.22 -20.28 16.22
N PHE A 5 -92.61 -19.10 16.35
CA PHE A 5 -91.29 -18.94 16.97
C PHE A 5 -91.29 -18.93 18.51
N ARG A 6 -92.44 -18.68 19.15
CA ARG A 6 -92.54 -18.69 20.62
C ARG A 6 -92.40 -20.09 21.24
N GLY A 7 -92.63 -21.15 20.47
CA GLY A 7 -92.60 -22.53 20.96
C GLY A 7 -91.21 -23.17 21.02
N THR A 8 -90.20 -22.61 20.35
CA THR A 8 -88.88 -23.24 20.18
C THR A 8 -87.75 -22.58 20.99
N GLY A 9 -88.05 -21.55 21.80
CA GLY A 9 -87.03 -20.82 22.56
C GLY A 9 -86.06 -20.01 21.69
N LEU A 10 -86.28 -19.95 20.38
CA LEU A 10 -85.52 -19.12 19.46
C LEU A 10 -86.04 -17.68 19.56
N ILE A 11 -85.16 -16.78 20.00
CA ILE A 11 -85.43 -15.35 20.07
C ILE A 11 -85.90 -14.87 18.69
N PRO A 12 -87.03 -14.14 18.58
CA PRO A 12 -87.48 -13.61 17.31
C PRO A 12 -86.39 -12.73 16.71
N PHE A 13 -85.99 -13.05 15.47
CA PHE A 13 -85.04 -12.28 14.68
C PHE A 13 -85.42 -10.79 14.71
N ASP A 14 -84.61 -9.95 15.36
CA ASP A 14 -84.74 -8.50 15.35
C ASP A 14 -83.86 -7.92 14.22
N PRO A 15 -84.45 -7.50 13.09
CA PRO A 15 -83.68 -6.96 11.98
C PRO A 15 -82.95 -5.66 12.36
N GLN A 16 -83.48 -4.87 13.30
CA GLN A 16 -82.88 -3.59 13.69
C GLN A 16 -81.62 -3.79 14.55
N ALA A 17 -81.59 -4.82 15.39
CA ALA A 17 -80.38 -5.21 16.12
C ALA A 17 -79.24 -5.68 15.19
N ILE A 18 -79.57 -6.24 14.03
CA ILE A 18 -78.57 -6.65 13.03
C ILE A 18 -78.09 -5.44 12.23
N LEU A 19 -79.01 -4.58 11.79
CA LEU A 19 -78.66 -3.37 11.04
C LEU A 19 -77.80 -2.41 11.86
N SER A 20 -78.04 -2.27 13.16
CA SER A 20 -77.20 -1.44 14.05
C SER A 20 -75.77 -1.98 14.24
N LYS A 21 -75.52 -3.28 14.01
CA LYS A 21 -74.17 -3.87 14.01
C LYS A 21 -73.45 -3.79 12.66
N LEU A 22 -74.16 -3.45 11.59
CA LEU A 22 -73.60 -3.30 10.25
C LEU A 22 -73.12 -1.88 9.95
N ASP A 23 -73.33 -0.93 10.87
CA ASP A 23 -72.78 0.43 10.76
C ASP A 23 -71.28 0.44 11.11
N ILE A 24 -70.49 -0.23 10.27
CA ILE A 24 -69.04 -0.31 10.38
C ILE A 24 -68.50 1.02 9.86
N ARG A 25 -68.20 1.95 10.77
CA ARG A 25 -67.49 3.18 10.43
C ARG A 25 -66.04 2.82 10.06
N ILE A 26 -65.79 2.60 8.78
CA ILE A 26 -64.45 2.32 8.25
C ILE A 26 -63.61 3.59 8.41
N HIS A 27 -62.92 3.73 9.54
CA HIS A 27 -61.94 4.78 9.74
C HIS A 27 -60.62 4.30 9.13
N THR A 28 -60.27 4.82 7.96
CA THR A 28 -58.92 4.66 7.42
C THR A 28 -58.00 5.62 8.18
N PRO A 29 -57.10 5.14 9.06
CA PRO A 29 -56.14 6.04 9.69
C PRO A 29 -55.27 6.67 8.60
N THR A 30 -55.14 8.00 8.64
CA THR A 30 -54.22 8.74 7.77
C THR A 30 -52.82 8.11 7.91
N PRO A 31 -52.17 7.70 6.80
CA PRO A 31 -50.83 7.14 6.88
C PRO A 31 -49.89 8.17 7.54
N PRO A 32 -48.96 7.73 8.40
CA PRO A 32 -47.98 8.63 8.99
C PRO A 32 -47.23 9.36 7.88
N PHE A 33 -46.95 10.64 8.08
CA PHE A 33 -46.20 11.45 7.13
C PHE A 33 -44.85 10.77 6.84
N PHE A 34 -44.66 10.32 5.60
CA PHE A 34 -43.41 9.74 5.13
C PHE A 34 -42.50 10.87 4.65
N ASP A 35 -41.42 11.12 5.38
CA ASP A 35 -40.37 12.01 4.90
C ASP A 35 -39.60 11.29 3.78
N LEU A 36 -39.88 11.66 2.52
CA LEU A 36 -39.19 11.12 1.34
C LEU A 36 -37.67 11.36 1.40
N ASN A 37 -37.21 12.30 2.23
CA ASN A 37 -35.78 12.59 2.39
C ASN A 37 -35.02 11.53 3.21
N LEU A 38 -35.72 10.61 3.88
CA LEU A 38 -35.08 9.53 4.65
C LEU A 38 -34.66 8.34 3.79
N TRP A 39 -35.14 8.25 2.55
CA TRP A 39 -34.79 7.17 1.61
C TRP A 39 -34.19 7.76 0.33
N ILE A 40 -32.88 7.97 0.35
CA ILE A 40 -32.09 8.26 -0.84
C ILE A 40 -31.44 6.94 -1.27
N SER A 41 -31.76 6.47 -2.48
CA SER A 41 -31.09 5.32 -3.11
C SER A 41 -29.69 5.74 -3.59
N GLN A 42 -28.81 5.99 -2.62
CA GLN A 42 -27.42 6.35 -2.88
C GLN A 42 -26.56 5.09 -2.81
N THR A 43 -25.58 4.98 -3.72
CA THR A 43 -24.62 3.88 -3.68
C THR A 43 -23.85 3.97 -2.37
N LEU A 44 -23.97 2.95 -1.52
CA LEU A 44 -23.32 2.90 -0.21
C LEU A 44 -21.80 3.00 -0.39
N HIS A 45 -21.19 3.98 0.27
CA HIS A 45 -19.77 4.31 0.06
C HIS A 45 -18.84 3.60 1.06
N ASN A 46 -19.40 2.99 2.11
CA ASN A 46 -18.65 2.33 3.18
C ASN A 46 -19.35 1.04 3.65
N PRO A 47 -18.64 -0.08 3.88
CA PRO A 47 -19.21 -1.31 4.45
C PRO A 47 -20.00 -1.10 5.76
N THR A 48 -19.60 -0.16 6.61
CA THR A 48 -20.33 0.15 7.86
C THR A 48 -21.73 0.72 7.58
N GLU A 49 -21.87 1.55 6.54
CA GLU A 49 -23.16 2.09 6.11
C GLU A 49 -24.05 0.98 5.54
N ALA A 50 -23.46 0.06 4.77
CA ALA A 50 -24.16 -1.09 4.22
C ALA A 50 -24.72 -2.02 5.31
N LEU A 51 -23.92 -2.30 6.35
CA LEU A 51 -24.37 -3.09 7.51
C LEU A 51 -25.49 -2.37 8.28
N SER A 52 -25.36 -1.06 8.48
CA SER A 52 -26.35 -0.24 9.19
C SER A 52 -27.69 -0.20 8.44
N GLN A 53 -27.66 0.03 7.12
CA GLN A 53 -28.87 0.01 6.31
C GLN A 53 -29.50 -1.39 6.21
N SER A 54 -28.68 -2.44 6.04
CA SER A 54 -29.15 -3.82 6.05
C SER A 54 -29.88 -4.17 7.36
N THR A 55 -29.31 -3.73 8.50
CA THR A 55 -29.92 -3.92 9.83
C THR A 55 -31.23 -3.16 9.98
N LEU A 56 -31.29 -1.91 9.51
CA LEU A 56 -32.51 -1.10 9.53
C LEU A 56 -33.63 -1.74 8.68
N VAL A 57 -33.30 -2.20 7.48
CA VAL A 57 -34.24 -2.88 6.58
C VAL A 57 -34.73 -4.17 7.25
N LYS A 58 -33.83 -5.00 7.78
CA LYS A 58 -34.17 -6.25 8.49
C LYS A 58 -35.09 -6.01 9.69
N SER A 59 -34.82 -4.98 10.50
CA SER A 59 -35.63 -4.65 11.67
C SER A 59 -37.03 -4.13 11.31
N ARG A 60 -37.17 -3.34 10.24
CA ARG A 60 -38.47 -2.91 9.72
C ARG A 60 -39.27 -4.09 9.20
N MET A 61 -38.63 -4.99 8.47
CA MET A 61 -39.25 -6.21 7.93
C MET A 61 -39.76 -7.13 9.06
N ALA A 62 -38.98 -7.30 10.14
CA ALA A 62 -39.36 -8.13 11.28
C ALA A 62 -40.59 -7.61 12.05
N ARG A 63 -40.90 -6.31 11.96
CA ARG A 63 -42.01 -5.67 12.68
C ARG A 63 -43.31 -5.60 11.87
N HIS A 64 -43.31 -6.08 10.62
CA HIS A 64 -44.47 -6.02 9.74
C HIS A 64 -45.48 -7.13 10.10
N GLN A 65 -46.67 -6.76 10.60
CA GLN A 65 -47.65 -7.69 11.21
C GLN A 65 -48.65 -8.30 10.21
N SER A 66 -48.68 -7.88 8.95
CA SER A 66 -49.79 -8.20 8.02
C SER A 66 -49.37 -8.82 6.68
N SER A 67 -48.20 -9.47 6.59
CA SER A 67 -47.87 -10.28 5.41
C SER A 67 -47.28 -11.64 5.78
N SER A 68 -47.86 -12.68 5.19
CA SER A 68 -47.19 -13.96 4.95
C SER A 68 -45.87 -13.70 4.20
N PRO A 69 -44.83 -14.54 4.31
CA PRO A 69 -43.50 -14.24 3.79
C PRO A 69 -43.55 -14.01 2.28
N THR A 70 -43.68 -12.74 1.88
CA THR A 70 -43.77 -12.35 0.49
C THR A 70 -42.43 -12.66 -0.19
N PRO A 71 -42.41 -13.06 -1.48
CA PRO A 71 -41.20 -13.18 -2.30
C PRO A 71 -40.24 -11.98 -2.18
N ILE A 72 -40.78 -10.80 -1.86
CA ILE A 72 -40.05 -9.57 -1.56
C ILE A 72 -39.01 -9.77 -0.43
N PHE A 73 -39.32 -10.54 0.61
CA PHE A 73 -38.41 -10.77 1.74
C PHE A 73 -37.11 -11.45 1.30
N GLU A 74 -37.23 -12.55 0.55
CA GLU A 74 -36.09 -13.28 0.00
C GLU A 74 -35.29 -12.42 -0.99
N THR A 75 -35.97 -11.62 -1.82
CA THR A 75 -35.28 -10.72 -2.76
C THR A 75 -34.45 -9.65 -2.05
N VAL A 76 -34.95 -9.06 -0.96
CA VAL A 76 -34.23 -8.03 -0.20
C VAL A 76 -33.04 -8.65 0.53
N LEU A 77 -33.19 -9.85 1.09
CA LEU A 77 -32.09 -10.56 1.74
C LEU A 77 -30.99 -10.96 0.72
N ALA A 78 -31.39 -11.43 -0.47
CA ALA A 78 -30.46 -11.71 -1.56
C ALA A 78 -29.75 -10.43 -2.04
N LEU A 79 -30.48 -9.32 -2.16
CA LEU A 79 -29.91 -8.03 -2.54
C LEU A 79 -28.89 -7.53 -1.50
N ALA A 80 -29.20 -7.65 -0.20
CA ALA A 80 -28.28 -7.28 0.87
C ALA A 80 -26.97 -8.08 0.80
N LYS A 81 -27.05 -9.40 0.62
CA LYS A 81 -25.87 -10.27 0.44
C LYS A 81 -25.08 -9.92 -0.83
N GLY A 82 -25.78 -9.65 -1.93
CA GLY A 82 -25.15 -9.21 -3.18
C GLY A 82 -24.41 -7.88 -3.02
N THR A 83 -25.02 -6.93 -2.30
CA THR A 83 -24.44 -5.62 -2.01
C THR A 83 -23.20 -5.76 -1.15
N GLU A 84 -23.26 -6.57 -0.09
CA GLU A 84 -22.10 -6.86 0.77
C GLU A 84 -20.93 -7.41 -0.05
N ARG A 85 -21.18 -8.43 -0.89
CA ARG A 85 -20.14 -8.98 -1.78
C ARG A 85 -19.55 -7.92 -2.71
N LEU A 86 -20.39 -7.11 -3.35
CA LEU A 86 -19.94 -6.04 -4.25
C LEU A 86 -19.12 -4.99 -3.52
N THR A 87 -19.45 -4.65 -2.27
CA THR A 87 -18.64 -3.71 -1.48
C THR A 87 -17.25 -4.26 -1.22
N TYR A 88 -17.12 -5.53 -0.83
CA TYR A 88 -15.81 -6.16 -0.67
C TYR A 88 -15.02 -6.20 -1.98
N GLU A 89 -15.64 -6.62 -3.08
CA GLU A 89 -14.99 -6.61 -4.41
C GLU A 89 -14.55 -5.20 -4.80
N ASN A 90 -15.39 -4.19 -4.60
CA ASN A 90 -15.07 -2.80 -4.91
C ASN A 90 -13.90 -2.27 -4.07
N THR A 91 -13.83 -2.60 -2.77
CA THR A 91 -12.70 -2.19 -1.92
C THR A 91 -11.39 -2.83 -2.37
N PHE A 92 -11.40 -4.12 -2.74
CA PHE A 92 -10.24 -4.81 -3.28
C PHE A 92 -9.78 -4.18 -4.60
N LEU A 93 -10.71 -3.97 -5.54
CA LEU A 93 -10.44 -3.33 -6.82
C LEU A 93 -9.88 -1.92 -6.65
N ASN A 94 -10.40 -1.13 -5.70
CA ASN A 94 -9.89 0.21 -5.43
C ASN A 94 -8.45 0.18 -4.89
N ALA A 95 -8.12 -0.77 -4.01
CA ALA A 95 -6.77 -0.94 -3.49
C ALA A 95 -5.78 -1.34 -4.59
N GLU A 96 -6.18 -2.27 -5.45
CA GLU A 96 -5.39 -2.68 -6.62
C GLU A 96 -5.21 -1.52 -7.60
N ASN A 97 -6.28 -0.79 -7.90
CA ASN A 97 -6.25 0.36 -8.81
C ASN A 97 -5.32 1.47 -8.28
N CYS A 98 -5.33 1.73 -6.96
CA CYS A 98 -4.40 2.65 -6.32
C CYS A 98 -2.94 2.21 -6.52
N THR A 99 -2.67 0.92 -6.32
CA THR A 99 -1.34 0.33 -6.50
C THR A 99 -0.87 0.45 -7.95
N LEU A 100 -1.73 0.08 -8.91
CA LEU A 100 -1.45 0.16 -10.33
C LEU A 100 -1.21 1.60 -10.79
N ARG A 101 -1.99 2.57 -10.30
CA ARG A 101 -1.79 3.99 -10.60
C ARG A 101 -0.43 4.47 -10.12
N LYS A 102 -0.03 4.14 -8.88
CA LYS A 102 1.30 4.48 -8.35
C LYS A 102 2.43 3.86 -9.18
N ALA A 103 2.31 2.58 -9.55
CA ALA A 103 3.28 1.89 -10.38
C ALA A 103 3.40 2.55 -11.77
N ASN A 104 2.27 2.88 -12.40
CA ASN A 104 2.23 3.55 -13.70
C ASN A 104 2.82 4.97 -13.65
N GLU A 105 2.57 5.72 -12.57
CA GLU A 105 3.18 7.03 -12.37
C GLU A 105 4.71 6.91 -12.25
N ALA A 106 5.20 5.96 -11.44
CA ALA A 106 6.63 5.70 -11.29
C ALA A 106 7.29 5.28 -12.62
N LEU A 107 6.65 4.39 -13.38
CA LEU A 107 7.11 3.97 -14.71
C LEU A 107 7.12 5.15 -15.69
N SER A 108 6.10 5.99 -15.66
CA SER A 108 6.00 7.18 -16.50
C SER A 108 7.12 8.18 -16.19
N LYS A 109 7.40 8.42 -14.90
CA LYS A 109 8.53 9.27 -14.47
C LYS A 109 9.87 8.71 -14.95
N ARG A 110 10.11 7.40 -14.80
CA ARG A 110 11.33 6.74 -15.29
C ARG A 110 11.49 6.88 -16.80
N ARG A 111 10.43 6.64 -17.57
CA ARG A 111 10.45 6.78 -19.04
C ARG A 111 10.75 8.22 -19.45
N ARG A 112 10.17 9.22 -18.78
CA ARG A 112 10.45 10.64 -19.02
C ARG A 112 11.90 10.99 -18.71
N MET A 113 12.42 10.59 -17.54
CA MET A 113 13.81 10.81 -17.16
C MET A 113 14.78 10.22 -18.19
N LYS A 114 14.58 8.96 -18.59
CA LYS A 114 15.41 8.32 -19.62
C LYS A 114 15.35 9.07 -20.95
N LYS A 115 14.16 9.52 -21.36
CA LYS A 115 14.00 10.32 -22.59
C LYS A 115 14.68 11.69 -22.49
N THR A 116 14.60 12.36 -21.34
CA THR A 116 15.30 13.63 -21.09
C THR A 116 16.80 13.44 -21.10
N GLN A 117 17.32 12.38 -20.45
CA GLN A 117 18.74 12.03 -20.47
C GLN A 117 19.23 11.77 -21.90
N LEU A 118 18.47 11.01 -22.71
CA LEU A 118 18.81 10.79 -24.11
C LEU A 118 18.79 12.08 -24.95
N ARG A 119 17.88 13.02 -24.65
CA ARG A 119 17.84 14.33 -25.33
C ARG A 119 19.00 15.23 -24.90
N GLN A 120 19.32 15.28 -23.61
CA GLN A 120 20.38 16.12 -23.05
C GLN A 120 21.78 15.56 -23.35
N GLY A 121 21.94 14.25 -23.35
CA GLY A 121 23.20 13.58 -23.66
C GLY A 121 23.56 13.57 -25.14
N GLY A 122 22.68 14.09 -26.01
CA GLY A 122 22.90 14.11 -27.45
C GLY A 122 23.02 12.72 -28.07
N VAL A 123 23.17 12.69 -29.40
CA VAL A 123 23.68 11.51 -30.11
C VAL A 123 25.16 11.75 -30.31
N LEU A 124 26.00 10.94 -29.68
CA LEU A 124 27.45 10.96 -29.88
C LEU A 124 27.72 10.75 -31.37
N THR A 125 28.26 11.77 -32.03
CA THR A 125 28.62 11.69 -33.44
C THR A 125 29.84 10.77 -33.61
N GLY A 126 29.98 10.15 -34.78
CA GLY A 126 31.10 9.24 -35.04
C GLY A 126 32.48 9.89 -34.84
N GLN A 127 32.58 11.20 -35.08
CA GLN A 127 33.78 11.98 -34.84
C GLN A 127 34.07 12.16 -33.34
N GLU A 128 33.07 12.57 -32.55
CA GLU A 128 33.23 12.69 -31.09
C GLU A 128 33.61 11.35 -30.44
N ALA A 129 33.09 10.22 -30.95
CA ALA A 129 33.48 8.90 -30.50
C ALA A 129 34.95 8.55 -30.84
N ALA A 130 35.42 8.94 -32.03
CA ALA A 130 36.81 8.77 -32.43
C ALA A 130 37.77 9.64 -31.61
N ASP A 131 37.35 10.85 -31.25
CA ASP A 131 38.13 11.78 -30.43
C ASP A 131 38.27 11.25 -29.00
N ILE A 132 37.20 10.71 -28.41
CA ILE A 132 37.24 10.06 -27.08
C ILE A 132 38.19 8.86 -27.07
N LEU A 133 38.15 8.02 -28.11
CA LEU A 133 39.06 6.87 -28.24
C LEU A 133 40.52 7.30 -28.39
N SER A 134 40.75 8.42 -29.09
CA SER A 134 42.08 8.99 -29.27
C SER A 134 42.61 9.55 -27.94
N GLN A 135 41.79 10.28 -27.21
CA GLN A 135 42.13 10.78 -25.87
C GLN A 135 42.43 9.63 -24.90
N GLN A 136 41.60 8.58 -24.89
CA GLN A 136 41.81 7.41 -24.03
C GLN A 136 43.14 6.70 -24.34
N LYS A 137 43.53 6.60 -25.62
CA LYS A 137 44.85 6.05 -25.99
C LYS A 137 45.99 6.91 -25.45
N VAL A 138 45.85 8.23 -25.52
CA VAL A 138 46.84 9.17 -24.97
C VAL A 138 46.95 9.00 -23.46
N ASP A 139 45.84 8.93 -22.73
CA ASP A 139 45.84 8.77 -21.27
C ASP A 139 46.46 7.43 -20.83
N ILE A 140 46.17 6.34 -21.57
CA ILE A 140 46.80 5.03 -21.33
C ILE A 140 48.31 5.11 -21.59
N GLN A 141 48.74 5.85 -22.60
CA GLN A 141 50.16 6.03 -22.91
C GLN A 141 50.86 6.84 -21.83
N ILE A 142 50.28 7.98 -21.41
CA ILE A 142 50.80 8.80 -20.29
C ILE A 142 50.94 7.95 -19.03
N GLN A 143 49.91 7.16 -18.68
CA GLN A 143 49.95 6.33 -17.49
C GLN A 143 50.99 5.20 -17.58
N ARG A 144 51.30 4.68 -18.78
CA ARG A 144 52.42 3.75 -18.99
C ARG A 144 53.76 4.45 -18.84
N ASP A 145 53.90 5.65 -19.41
CA ASP A 145 55.14 6.42 -19.37
C ASP A 145 55.44 6.90 -17.94
N GLU A 146 54.44 7.28 -17.16
CA GLU A 146 54.58 7.58 -15.72
C GLU A 146 55.04 6.36 -14.92
N ARG A 147 54.50 5.17 -15.21
CA ARG A 147 54.92 3.91 -14.56
C ARG A 147 56.34 3.50 -14.95
N GLN A 148 56.78 3.82 -16.18
CA GLN A 148 58.13 3.53 -16.65
C GLN A 148 59.14 4.58 -16.16
N ASN A 149 58.76 5.85 -16.11
CA ASN A 149 59.62 6.96 -15.68
C ASN A 149 59.74 7.04 -14.14
N GLY A 150 58.71 6.62 -13.40
CA GLY A 150 58.77 6.43 -11.94
C GLY A 150 59.74 5.31 -11.50
N GLY A 151 60.23 4.49 -12.44
CA GLY A 151 61.25 3.48 -12.19
C GLY A 151 62.68 4.02 -12.08
N ASN A 152 62.93 5.32 -12.38
CA ASN A 152 64.30 5.82 -12.53
C ASN A 152 64.71 6.94 -11.55
N SER A 153 63.86 7.33 -10.58
CA SER A 153 64.20 8.35 -9.60
C SER A 153 64.54 7.82 -8.20
N ASN A 154 64.75 6.50 -8.03
CA ASN A 154 65.12 5.93 -6.72
C ASN A 154 66.45 5.15 -6.75
N ARG A 155 67.45 5.68 -7.47
CA ARG A 155 68.83 5.18 -7.44
C ARG A 155 69.84 6.12 -6.80
N GLU A 156 69.38 7.09 -6.02
CA GLU A 156 70.25 8.04 -5.35
C GLU A 156 69.86 8.23 -3.88
N SER A 157 69.85 7.12 -3.14
CA SER A 157 70.11 7.13 -1.70
C SER A 157 70.66 5.78 -1.27
N SER A 158 71.84 5.43 -1.80
CA SER A 158 72.70 4.49 -1.09
C SER A 158 73.12 5.15 0.23
N THR A 159 72.26 5.05 1.25
CA THR A 159 72.66 5.33 2.63
C THR A 159 73.90 4.50 2.89
N SER A 160 75.02 5.19 3.10
CA SER A 160 76.30 4.57 3.38
C SER A 160 76.11 3.56 4.51
N ARG A 161 76.52 2.30 4.30
CA ARG A 161 76.31 1.25 5.30
C ARG A 161 77.12 1.59 6.55
N CYS A 162 76.43 1.92 7.64
CA CYS A 162 77.02 2.18 8.95
C CYS A 162 77.08 0.88 9.78
N CYS A 163 78.08 0.77 10.65
CA CYS A 163 78.14 -0.28 11.66
C CYS A 163 76.97 -0.15 12.64
N SER A 164 76.15 -1.20 12.81
CA SER A 164 74.99 -1.19 13.69
C SER A 164 75.31 -1.01 15.19
N LYS A 165 76.57 -1.21 15.61
CA LYS A 165 77.00 -1.04 17.01
C LYS A 165 77.51 0.35 17.34
N CYS A 166 78.17 1.04 16.41
CA CYS A 166 78.79 2.35 16.67
C CYS A 166 78.38 3.46 15.69
N GLY A 167 77.52 3.16 14.72
CA GLY A 167 76.97 4.13 13.76
C GLY A 167 77.95 4.71 12.74
N LYS A 168 79.23 4.27 12.71
CA LYS A 168 80.24 4.78 11.78
C LYS A 168 80.31 3.95 10.50
N THR A 169 80.56 4.60 9.37
CA THR A 169 80.81 3.96 8.07
C THR A 169 82.26 3.44 7.96
N GLY A 170 82.50 2.44 7.12
CA GLY A 170 83.85 1.92 6.84
C GLY A 170 84.24 0.62 7.54
N HIS A 171 83.38 0.08 8.41
CA HIS A 171 83.53 -1.26 9.00
C HIS A 171 82.17 -1.87 9.34
N ASN A 172 82.13 -3.18 9.62
CA ASN A 172 80.89 -3.87 10.02
C ASN A 172 80.96 -4.31 11.49
N LEU A 173 79.85 -4.84 12.01
CA LEU A 173 79.71 -5.26 13.42
C LEU A 173 80.83 -6.23 13.88
N ARG A 174 81.31 -7.11 13.00
CA ARG A 174 82.29 -8.15 13.33
C ARG A 174 83.71 -7.61 13.50
N THR A 175 84.01 -6.45 12.93
CA THR A 175 85.32 -5.80 12.99
C THR A 175 85.30 -4.52 13.84
N CYS A 176 84.26 -4.33 14.65
CA CYS A 176 84.11 -3.15 15.50
C CYS A 176 84.98 -3.28 16.76
N GLN A 177 85.96 -2.39 16.91
CA GLN A 177 86.91 -2.37 18.05
C GLN A 177 86.30 -1.81 19.35
N ASN A 178 85.06 -1.32 19.34
CA ASN A 178 84.37 -0.89 20.56
C ASN A 178 83.79 -2.11 21.29
N SER A 179 84.62 -2.81 22.07
CA SER A 179 84.19 -3.73 23.12
C SER A 179 84.26 -3.01 24.46
N ILE A 180 83.25 -2.19 24.78
CA ILE A 180 83.07 -1.74 26.16
C ILE A 180 82.35 -2.88 26.88
N ILE A 181 83.14 -3.58 27.69
CA ILE A 181 82.72 -4.55 28.69
C ILE A 181 81.86 -3.82 29.72
N ASP A 182 80.70 -4.39 30.04
CA ASP A 182 79.79 -3.89 31.06
C ASP A 182 80.43 -4.03 32.46
N ALA A 183 80.92 -2.92 33.00
CA ALA A 183 81.59 -2.85 34.30
C ALA A 183 80.58 -2.63 35.45
N ARG A 184 79.55 -3.48 35.54
CA ARG A 184 78.57 -3.48 36.65
C ARG A 184 78.16 -4.86 37.17
N LEU A 185 79.06 -5.84 37.14
CA LEU A 185 78.98 -7.05 37.96
C LEU A 185 80.34 -7.38 38.58
N LEU A 186 80.73 -6.60 39.59
CA LEU A 186 81.48 -7.03 40.77
C LEU A 186 81.10 -6.07 41.93
N ASP A 187 80.68 -6.67 43.04
CA ASP A 187 80.48 -6.10 44.38
C ASP A 187 79.16 -5.35 44.70
N SER A 188 78.07 -6.12 44.86
CA SER A 188 77.27 -6.25 46.12
C SER A 188 75.99 -7.05 45.88
#